data_AF-A0AAQ1MAZ6-F1
#
_entry.id   AF-A0AAQ1MAZ6-F1
#
_cell.length_a   1.000
_cell.length_b   1.000
_cell.length_c   1.000
_cell.angle_alpha   90.00
_cell.angle_beta   90.00
_cell.angle_gamma   90.00
#
_symmetry.space_group_name_H-M   'P 1'
#
loop_
_entity.id
_entity.type
_entity.pdbx_description
1 polymer ?
#
loop_
_entity_poly.entity_id
_entity_poly.type
_entity_poly.pdbx_seq_one_letter_code
_entity_poly.pdbx_strand_id
1 'polypeptide(L)'
;MKRAVGVILALALCLQLTGCKTIPKREEDKKESSSPQLESVQLEKLSYKVPADWRKVKADRGYYHYPQKENTAGFLSVLYSEQDVSEAADTEMLYEVYDAVLEGMEKGADGYHLTGKERVKLAGVETLKVNYTERFDPHGVYTLETYIFVGPEKKGLYFAIFTMGDALKEEMSAQIAPITDSFRFSSQGISWGEVSGGGESGGSSKPSSSAAAGGGTASSSQETAGNQGGGSHAGASSSGQSGSTQSGAGQSSSKPSSNSAQSSTSQSGGNSASSGVTAGQKNALSTAKSYLSISDFSHKGLVEQLEYEGFSHEEAVYGADHCGANWNAQALKGAKSYLEVAAFSQKGLAQQLQYDGYTGEQAAYGAANCGANWNEQAAKSAKSYLEISSYSRQGLIDQLKYEGFTEEQAVYGVNAAGL
;
A
#
# COMPACT_ATOMS: atom_id res chain seq x y z
N MET A 1 8.82 -1.61 18.03
CA MET A 1 8.47 -0.34 17.38
C MET A 1 8.76 -0.35 15.88
N LYS A 2 9.99 -0.09 15.39
CA LYS A 2 10.32 0.14 13.95
C LYS A 2 9.89 -0.90 12.88
N ARG A 3 9.24 -2.03 13.22
CA ARG A 3 8.76 -3.05 12.25
C ARG A 3 7.24 -3.14 12.10
N ALA A 4 6.45 -2.51 12.97
CA ALA A 4 4.98 -2.63 12.95
C ALA A 4 4.26 -1.50 12.17
N VAL A 5 4.98 -0.42 11.81
CA VAL A 5 4.37 0.82 11.32
C VAL A 5 4.17 0.82 9.80
N GLY A 6 5.16 0.37 9.02
CA GLY A 6 5.12 0.46 7.55
C GLY A 6 4.03 -0.38 6.86
N VAL A 7 3.71 -1.56 7.41
CA VAL A 7 2.74 -2.50 6.82
C VAL A 7 1.32 -1.91 6.77
N ILE A 8 0.97 -1.03 7.72
CA ILE A 8 -0.39 -0.48 7.85
C ILE A 8 -0.73 0.49 6.70
N LEU A 9 0.25 1.26 6.21
CA LEU A 9 0.00 2.19 5.09
C LEU A 9 -0.01 1.49 3.72
N ALA A 10 0.84 0.49 3.52
CA ALA A 10 0.83 -0.32 2.30
C ALA A 10 -0.55 -0.96 2.07
N LEU A 11 -1.15 -1.56 3.11
CA LEU A 11 -2.51 -2.13 3.02
C LEU A 11 -3.60 -1.08 2.71
N ALA A 12 -3.47 0.15 3.21
CA ALA A 12 -4.41 1.24 2.91
C ALA A 12 -4.30 1.74 1.45
N LEU A 13 -3.15 1.55 0.80
CA LEU A 13 -2.89 1.92 -0.60
C LEU A 13 -3.21 0.77 -1.57
N CYS A 14 -2.90 -0.48 -1.23
CA CYS A 14 -3.29 -1.65 -2.04
C CYS A 14 -4.82 -1.82 -2.16
N LEU A 15 -5.61 -1.31 -1.20
CA LEU A 15 -7.08 -1.33 -1.26
C LEU A 15 -7.72 -0.30 -2.22
N GLN A 16 -6.95 0.57 -2.89
CA GLN A 16 -7.52 1.69 -3.67
C GLN A 16 -8.20 1.32 -5.00
N LEU A 17 -7.91 0.16 -5.61
CA LEU A 17 -8.12 -0.02 -7.06
C LEU A 17 -9.18 -1.05 -7.51
N THR A 18 -9.93 -1.68 -6.59
CA THR A 18 -11.00 -2.62 -6.95
C THR A 18 -12.31 -1.94 -7.41
N GLY A 19 -12.24 -0.85 -8.20
CA GLY A 19 -13.38 0.06 -8.41
C GLY A 19 -13.47 0.92 -9.67
N CYS A 20 -12.67 0.70 -10.73
CA CYS A 20 -12.73 1.52 -11.95
C CYS A 20 -13.42 0.81 -13.14
N LYS A 21 -14.39 1.47 -13.77
CA LYS A 21 -14.86 1.20 -15.15
C LYS A 21 -14.43 2.34 -16.07
N THR A 22 -14.49 2.10 -17.38
CA THR A 22 -14.00 2.98 -18.46
C THR A 22 -14.56 4.40 -18.41
N ILE A 23 -13.66 5.37 -18.60
CA ILE A 23 -13.93 6.83 -18.61
C ILE A 23 -14.85 7.23 -19.79
N PRO A 24 -16.00 7.87 -19.54
CA PRO A 24 -16.75 8.62 -20.56
C PRO A 24 -16.08 9.98 -20.83
N LYS A 25 -16.22 10.53 -22.05
CA LYS A 25 -15.81 11.93 -22.30
C LYS A 25 -16.77 12.90 -21.61
N ARG A 26 -16.20 13.97 -21.02
CA ARG A 26 -16.91 15.09 -20.40
C ARG A 26 -17.82 15.78 -21.42
N GLU A 27 -19.12 15.86 -21.16
CA GLU A 27 -19.99 16.89 -21.74
C GLU A 27 -19.84 18.18 -20.94
N GLU A 28 -19.73 19.33 -21.62
CA GLU A 28 -19.43 20.62 -20.99
C GLU A 28 -20.67 21.32 -20.42
N ASP A 29 -21.26 20.73 -19.38
CA ASP A 29 -22.32 21.40 -18.62
C ASP A 29 -21.73 22.57 -17.80
N LYS A 30 -22.04 23.80 -18.21
CA LYS A 30 -21.59 25.03 -17.55
C LYS A 30 -22.26 25.22 -16.20
N LYS A 31 -21.67 24.68 -15.14
CA LYS A 31 -22.00 25.04 -13.75
C LYS A 31 -21.55 26.49 -13.48
N GLU A 32 -22.47 27.35 -13.03
CA GLU A 32 -22.15 28.74 -12.70
C GLU A 32 -21.23 28.85 -11.47
N SER A 33 -20.49 29.96 -11.38
CA SER A 33 -19.52 30.22 -10.30
C SER A 33 -20.21 30.64 -8.99
N SER A 34 -20.79 29.66 -8.29
CA SER A 34 -21.04 29.77 -6.86
C SER A 34 -19.84 29.21 -6.09
N SER A 35 -19.29 29.97 -5.13
CA SER A 35 -18.23 29.47 -4.24
C SER A 35 -18.66 28.15 -3.59
N PRO A 36 -17.81 27.11 -3.58
CA PRO A 36 -18.20 25.80 -3.06
C PRO A 36 -18.57 25.90 -1.58
N GLN A 37 -19.79 25.48 -1.23
CA GLN A 37 -20.19 25.36 0.17
C GLN A 37 -19.35 24.24 0.81
N LEU A 38 -18.83 24.48 2.01
CA LEU A 38 -17.95 23.54 2.70
C LEU A 38 -18.71 22.82 3.83
N GLU A 39 -18.80 21.49 3.75
CA GLU A 39 -19.33 20.63 4.81
C GLU A 39 -18.25 20.35 5.87
N SER A 40 -18.61 20.35 7.15
CA SER A 40 -17.72 19.93 8.25
C SER A 40 -17.67 18.41 8.39
N VAL A 41 -16.49 17.85 8.64
CA VAL A 41 -16.26 16.43 8.87
C VAL A 41 -15.42 16.23 10.15
N GLN A 42 -15.76 15.21 10.94
CA GLN A 42 -15.05 14.82 12.16
C GLN A 42 -14.39 13.44 11.97
N LEU A 43 -13.11 13.36 12.32
CA LEU A 43 -12.33 12.11 12.44
C LEU A 43 -11.57 12.16 13.76
N GLU A 44 -11.94 11.31 14.72
CA GLU A 44 -11.43 11.36 16.09
C GLU A 44 -11.44 12.79 16.67
N LYS A 45 -10.27 13.32 17.05
CA LYS A 45 -10.13 14.68 17.61
C LYS A 45 -9.89 15.73 16.54
N LEU A 46 -9.76 15.34 15.27
CA LEU A 46 -9.60 16.25 14.14
C LEU A 46 -10.96 16.60 13.52
N SER A 47 -11.23 17.88 13.42
CA SER A 47 -12.29 18.45 12.58
C SER A 47 -11.68 19.12 11.36
N TYR A 48 -12.34 19.02 10.21
CA TYR A 48 -11.94 19.66 8.96
C TYR A 48 -13.16 19.92 8.08
N LYS A 49 -12.97 20.52 6.91
CA LYS A 49 -14.02 20.78 5.92
C LYS A 49 -13.62 20.35 4.52
N VAL A 50 -14.61 20.00 3.72
CA VAL A 50 -14.49 19.64 2.29
C VAL A 50 -15.67 20.24 1.51
N PRO A 51 -15.57 20.43 0.17
CA PRO A 51 -16.72 20.85 -0.63
C PRO A 51 -17.91 19.89 -0.50
N ALA A 52 -19.10 20.43 -0.28
CA ALA A 52 -20.31 19.67 0.05
C ALA A 52 -20.90 18.89 -1.13
N ASP A 53 -20.42 19.10 -2.36
CA ASP A 53 -20.73 18.28 -3.52
C ASP A 53 -19.69 17.17 -3.80
N TRP A 54 -18.61 17.08 -3.01
CA TRP A 54 -17.69 15.95 -3.04
C TRP A 54 -18.35 14.70 -2.42
N ARG A 55 -18.19 13.56 -3.08
CA ARG A 55 -18.74 12.28 -2.63
C ARG A 55 -17.89 11.74 -1.47
N LYS A 56 -18.40 11.84 -0.25
CA LYS A 56 -17.79 11.28 0.97
C LYS A 56 -18.07 9.78 1.12
N VAL A 57 -17.04 8.99 1.42
CA VAL A 57 -17.09 7.54 1.66
C VAL A 57 -16.37 7.23 2.98
N LYS A 58 -16.98 6.43 3.87
CA LYS A 58 -16.37 6.01 5.14
C LYS A 58 -15.36 4.88 4.89
N ALA A 59 -14.18 4.99 5.49
CA ALA A 59 -13.18 3.93 5.59
C ALA A 59 -13.06 3.48 7.05
N ASP A 60 -12.49 2.30 7.30
CA ASP A 60 -12.17 1.78 8.66
C ASP A 60 -11.61 2.90 9.57
N ARG A 61 -10.46 3.46 9.16
CA ARG A 61 -9.72 4.47 9.93
C ARG A 61 -9.86 5.91 9.44
N GLY A 62 -10.87 6.22 8.63
CA GLY A 62 -10.93 7.54 8.01
C GLY A 62 -12.09 7.76 7.05
N TYR A 63 -11.87 8.63 6.08
CA TYR A 63 -12.81 8.94 5.00
C TYR A 63 -12.06 9.20 3.69
N TYR A 64 -12.68 8.83 2.57
CA TYR A 64 -12.31 9.26 1.23
C TYR A 64 -13.33 10.27 0.71
N HIS A 65 -12.87 11.32 0.03
CA HIS A 65 -13.71 12.36 -0.56
C HIS A 65 -13.34 12.53 -2.02
N TYR A 66 -14.31 12.33 -2.92
CA TYR A 66 -14.09 12.35 -4.36
C TYR A 66 -14.72 13.60 -4.97
N PRO A 67 -13.98 14.43 -5.73
CA PRO A 67 -14.52 15.63 -6.38
C PRO A 67 -15.57 15.33 -7.45
N GLN A 68 -15.53 14.13 -8.02
CA GLN A 68 -16.46 13.66 -9.04
C GLN A 68 -17.25 12.44 -8.54
N LYS A 69 -18.48 12.27 -9.04
CA LYS A 69 -19.35 11.14 -8.65
C LYS A 69 -18.78 9.79 -9.08
N GLU A 70 -18.11 9.78 -10.23
CA GLU A 70 -17.33 8.67 -10.78
C GLU A 70 -15.86 8.88 -10.38
N ASN A 71 -15.20 7.80 -9.94
CA ASN A 71 -13.85 7.88 -9.36
C ASN A 71 -12.82 7.33 -10.34
N THR A 72 -12.12 8.21 -11.05
CA THR A 72 -11.04 7.80 -11.98
C THR A 72 -9.82 8.73 -12.00
N ALA A 73 -9.88 9.96 -11.45
CA ALA A 73 -8.85 10.98 -11.66
C ALA A 73 -8.24 11.60 -10.39
N GLY A 74 -8.78 11.35 -9.19
CA GLY A 74 -8.22 11.87 -7.94
C GLY A 74 -9.20 11.89 -6.77
N PHE A 75 -8.66 12.00 -5.55
CA PHE A 75 -9.40 12.02 -4.29
C PHE A 75 -8.58 12.59 -3.13
N LEU A 76 -9.26 13.03 -2.07
CA LEU A 76 -8.66 13.27 -0.76
C LEU A 76 -8.96 12.07 0.14
N SER A 77 -7.95 11.48 0.77
CA SER A 77 -8.15 10.62 1.94
C SER A 77 -7.72 11.36 3.21
N VAL A 78 -8.52 11.27 4.27
CA VAL A 78 -8.14 11.72 5.61
C VAL A 78 -8.27 10.52 6.54
N LEU A 79 -7.13 10.06 7.08
CA LEU A 79 -6.97 8.81 7.81
C LEU A 79 -6.34 9.07 9.18
N TYR A 80 -6.59 8.14 10.10
CA TYR A 80 -6.06 8.13 11.46
C TYR A 80 -5.39 6.77 11.75
N SER A 81 -4.40 6.76 12.65
CA SER A 81 -3.79 5.53 13.16
C SER A 81 -3.56 5.66 14.66
N GLU A 82 -4.05 4.67 15.41
CA GLU A 82 -3.76 4.52 16.84
C GLU A 82 -2.30 4.12 17.03
N GLN A 83 -1.46 5.13 17.24
CA GLN A 83 -0.04 4.96 17.50
C GLN A 83 0.36 5.96 18.59
N ASP A 84 0.59 5.46 19.81
CA ASP A 84 1.12 6.28 20.88
C ASP A 84 2.60 6.58 20.58
N VAL A 85 2.90 7.87 20.47
CA VAL A 85 4.22 8.45 20.21
C VAL A 85 4.53 9.55 21.24
N SER A 86 3.92 9.46 22.42
CA SER A 86 4.14 10.41 23.53
C SER A 86 5.58 10.43 24.04
N GLU A 87 6.35 9.36 23.80
CA GLU A 87 7.80 9.31 24.05
C GLU A 87 8.62 10.30 23.20
N ALA A 88 8.12 10.71 22.02
CA ALA A 88 8.77 11.70 21.17
C ALA A 88 8.62 13.10 21.79
N ALA A 89 9.42 13.40 22.81
CA ALA A 89 9.22 14.56 23.68
C ALA A 89 9.32 15.91 22.93
N ASP A 90 10.30 16.03 22.03
CA ASP A 90 10.60 17.24 21.25
C ASP A 90 10.28 17.09 19.74
N THR A 91 10.59 18.14 18.99
CA THR A 91 10.33 18.26 17.56
C THR A 91 11.20 17.33 16.71
N GLU A 92 12.47 17.07 17.07
CA GLU A 92 13.35 16.23 16.24
C GLU A 92 13.01 14.74 16.41
N MET A 93 12.71 14.29 17.64
CA MET A 93 12.16 12.94 17.85
C MET A 93 10.82 12.73 17.13
N LEU A 94 10.01 13.78 16.99
CA LEU A 94 8.78 13.73 16.20
C LEU A 94 9.07 13.59 14.69
N TYR A 95 10.13 14.22 14.17
CA TYR A 95 10.58 13.98 12.80
C TYR A 95 11.25 12.62 12.61
N GLU A 96 11.91 12.02 13.61
CA GLU A 96 12.32 10.61 13.55
C GLU A 96 11.13 9.65 13.42
N VAL A 97 10.00 9.95 14.08
CA VAL A 97 8.75 9.19 13.93
C VAL A 97 8.20 9.32 12.51
N TYR A 98 8.13 10.53 11.95
CA TYR A 98 7.67 10.73 10.58
C TYR A 98 8.60 10.07 9.55
N ASP A 99 9.92 10.17 9.72
CA ASP A 99 10.88 9.56 8.81
C ASP A 99 10.84 8.03 8.87
N ALA A 100 10.58 7.43 10.04
CA ALA A 100 10.30 6.00 10.17
C ALA A 100 8.98 5.56 9.51
N VAL A 101 8.02 6.47 9.29
CA VAL A 101 6.80 6.22 8.51
C VAL A 101 7.11 6.29 7.01
N LEU A 102 7.86 7.30 6.55
CA LEU A 102 8.32 7.38 5.14
C LEU A 102 9.14 6.14 4.76
N GLU A 103 10.10 5.77 5.59
CA GLU A 103 10.90 4.54 5.46
C GLU A 103 10.04 3.26 5.39
N GLY A 104 8.81 3.30 5.93
CA GLY A 104 7.84 2.21 5.87
C GLY A 104 7.05 2.19 4.57
N MET A 105 6.69 3.37 4.05
CA MET A 105 6.01 3.54 2.76
C MET A 105 6.95 3.14 1.60
N GLU A 106 8.16 3.69 1.57
CA GLU A 106 9.15 3.45 0.50
C GLU A 106 9.59 1.99 0.39
N LYS A 107 9.53 1.22 1.47
CA LYS A 107 9.86 -0.23 1.47
C LYS A 107 8.65 -1.13 1.18
N GLY A 108 7.46 -0.56 1.04
CA GLY A 108 6.21 -1.29 0.86
C GLY A 108 5.49 -1.02 -0.46
N ALA A 109 6.04 -0.16 -1.32
CA ALA A 109 5.36 0.29 -2.53
C ALA A 109 6.36 0.62 -3.67
N ASP A 110 6.48 -0.30 -4.62
CA ASP A 110 7.20 -0.07 -5.87
C ASP A 110 6.51 1.03 -6.70
N GLY A 111 7.30 1.84 -7.43
CA GLY A 111 6.78 2.93 -8.27
C GLY A 111 6.53 4.27 -7.56
N TYR A 112 6.76 4.37 -6.25
CA TYR A 112 6.70 5.64 -5.50
C TYR A 112 8.02 6.39 -5.61
N HIS A 113 7.96 7.65 -6.05
CA HIS A 113 9.12 8.53 -6.11
C HIS A 113 8.89 9.79 -5.27
N LEU A 114 9.65 9.95 -4.19
CA LEU A 114 9.62 11.14 -3.34
C LEU A 114 10.20 12.34 -4.11
N THR A 115 9.36 13.33 -4.40
CA THR A 115 9.73 14.55 -5.15
C THR A 115 9.87 15.80 -4.28
N GLY A 116 9.33 15.78 -3.05
CA GLY A 116 9.43 16.88 -2.11
C GLY A 116 9.21 16.45 -0.66
N LYS A 117 9.84 17.14 0.28
CA LYS A 117 9.73 16.92 1.73
C LYS A 117 9.96 18.24 2.46
N GLU A 118 8.95 18.74 3.17
CA GLU A 118 9.01 20.03 3.88
C GLU A 118 8.35 19.96 5.27
N ARG A 119 8.88 20.76 6.21
CA ARG A 119 8.36 20.90 7.58
C ARG A 119 7.37 22.07 7.62
N VAL A 120 6.10 21.79 7.92
CA VAL A 120 5.00 22.76 7.90
C VAL A 120 4.18 22.71 9.19
N LYS A 121 3.19 23.60 9.32
CA LYS A 121 2.22 23.57 10.44
C LYS A 121 0.81 23.44 9.93
N LEU A 122 0.16 22.34 10.29
CA LEU A 122 -1.25 22.06 10.02
C LEU A 122 -1.99 21.94 11.35
N ALA A 123 -3.21 22.48 11.45
CA ALA A 123 -4.02 22.48 12.69
C ALA A 123 -3.33 23.02 13.97
N GLY A 124 -2.20 23.73 13.84
CA GLY A 124 -1.37 24.20 14.95
C GLY A 124 -0.27 23.24 15.43
N VAL A 125 -0.10 22.07 14.81
CA VAL A 125 0.92 21.06 15.16
C VAL A 125 2.04 20.97 14.10
N GLU A 126 3.23 20.55 14.53
CA GLU A 126 4.36 20.25 13.63
C GLU A 126 3.99 19.09 12.69
N THR A 127 4.09 19.34 11.38
CA THR A 127 3.58 18.47 10.32
C THR A 127 4.68 18.23 9.31
N LEU A 128 4.87 16.97 8.89
CA LEU A 128 5.68 16.67 7.73
C LEU A 128 4.78 16.65 6.50
N LYS A 129 5.03 17.53 5.53
CA LYS A 129 4.47 17.39 4.19
C LYS A 129 5.49 16.67 3.31
N VAL A 130 5.01 15.72 2.52
CA VAL A 130 5.77 15.07 1.45
C VAL A 130 4.98 15.06 0.16
N ASN A 131 5.70 15.15 -0.95
CA ASN A 131 5.16 15.02 -2.30
C ASN A 131 5.73 13.78 -2.96
N TYR A 132 4.86 12.95 -3.52
CA TYR A 132 5.26 11.81 -4.35
C TYR A 132 4.71 11.95 -5.77
N THR A 133 5.43 11.36 -6.73
CA THR A 133 4.83 10.92 -7.99
C THR A 133 4.75 9.40 -7.99
N GLU A 134 3.59 8.87 -8.33
CA GLU A 134 3.28 7.45 -8.45
C GLU A 134 2.75 7.19 -9.87
N ARG A 135 3.27 6.19 -10.56
CA ARG A 135 2.84 5.86 -11.93
C ARG A 135 1.89 4.66 -11.90
N PHE A 136 0.59 4.93 -11.95
CA PHE A 136 -0.45 3.91 -12.09
C PHE A 136 -0.66 3.63 -13.58
N ASP A 137 0.16 2.80 -14.23
CA ASP A 137 -0.10 2.44 -15.62
C ASP A 137 -1.35 1.53 -15.75
N PRO A 138 -2.30 1.74 -16.67
CA PRO A 138 -2.37 2.78 -17.72
C PRO A 138 -3.17 4.04 -17.33
N HIS A 139 -3.54 4.21 -16.06
CA HIS A 139 -4.31 5.34 -15.55
C HIS A 139 -3.52 6.68 -15.52
N GLY A 140 -2.19 6.63 -15.58
CA GLY A 140 -1.31 7.78 -15.73
C GLY A 140 -0.43 8.05 -14.52
N VAL A 141 0.21 9.22 -14.50
CA VAL A 141 1.00 9.67 -13.34
C VAL A 141 0.08 10.42 -12.37
N TYR A 142 0.16 10.05 -11.10
CA TYR A 142 -0.54 10.71 -10.01
C TYR A 142 0.47 11.45 -9.15
N THR A 143 0.15 12.69 -8.80
CA THR A 143 0.86 13.48 -7.79
C THR A 143 0.14 13.32 -6.48
N LEU A 144 0.84 12.85 -5.45
CA LEU A 144 0.31 12.76 -4.09
C LEU A 144 0.91 13.92 -3.27
N GLU A 145 0.07 14.77 -2.69
CA GLU A 145 0.48 15.70 -1.63
C GLU A 145 -0.03 15.17 -0.28
N THR A 146 0.90 14.73 0.57
CA THR A 146 0.62 14.00 1.81
C THR A 146 1.11 14.80 3.01
N TYR A 147 0.20 15.09 3.93
CA TYR A 147 0.49 15.67 5.24
C TYR A 147 0.42 14.59 6.31
N ILE A 148 1.53 14.37 7.02
CA ILE A 148 1.65 13.45 8.16
C ILE A 148 1.81 14.28 9.44
N PHE A 149 0.88 14.15 10.37
CA PHE A 149 0.85 14.97 11.59
C PHE A 149 0.30 14.24 12.81
N VAL A 150 0.94 14.45 13.96
CA VAL A 150 0.54 13.86 15.24
C VAL A 150 -0.44 14.79 15.97
N GLY A 151 -1.53 14.23 16.52
CA GLY A 151 -2.49 14.99 17.31
C GLY A 151 -1.89 15.53 18.62
N PRO A 152 -2.41 16.62 19.21
CA PRO A 152 -1.77 17.32 20.34
C PRO A 152 -1.41 16.47 21.58
N GLU A 153 -2.15 15.39 21.83
CA GLU A 153 -1.90 14.43 22.92
C GLU A 153 -0.81 13.40 22.63
N LYS A 154 -0.27 13.37 21.39
CA LYS A 154 0.71 12.39 20.88
C LYS A 154 0.25 10.92 20.90
N LYS A 155 -1.07 10.68 20.93
CA LYS A 155 -1.68 9.33 20.98
C LYS A 155 -2.16 8.75 19.64
N GLY A 156 -1.90 9.45 18.54
CA GLY A 156 -2.24 8.95 17.22
C GLY A 156 -1.77 9.87 16.10
N LEU A 157 -1.60 9.24 14.95
CA LEU A 157 -1.03 9.80 13.74
C LEU A 157 -2.15 10.05 12.73
N TYR A 158 -2.19 11.23 12.14
CA TYR A 158 -3.17 11.63 11.13
C TYR A 158 -2.47 11.81 9.78
N PHE A 159 -3.19 11.42 8.73
CA PHE A 159 -2.75 11.56 7.34
C PHE A 159 -3.82 12.32 6.57
N ALA A 160 -3.43 13.31 5.77
CA ALA A 160 -4.26 13.87 4.71
C ALA A 160 -3.50 13.72 3.38
N ILE A 161 -4.04 12.91 2.47
CA ILE A 161 -3.41 12.55 1.19
C ILE A 161 -4.30 13.06 0.06
N PHE A 162 -3.80 14.03 -0.69
CA PHE A 162 -4.42 14.53 -1.91
C PHE A 162 -3.81 13.79 -3.11
N THR A 163 -4.50 12.76 -3.59
CA THR A 163 -4.09 11.95 -4.75
C THR A 163 -4.67 12.58 -6.01
N MET A 164 -3.80 13.08 -6.90
CA MET A 164 -4.18 13.93 -8.04
C MET A 164 -3.59 13.39 -9.35
N GLY A 165 -4.42 12.77 -10.19
CA GLY A 165 -4.05 12.48 -11.58
C GLY A 165 -4.08 13.75 -12.43
N ASP A 166 -3.34 13.77 -13.54
CA ASP A 166 -3.13 14.98 -14.35
C ASP A 166 -4.43 15.71 -14.72
N ALA A 167 -5.50 14.98 -15.04
CA ALA A 167 -6.80 15.54 -15.43
C ALA A 167 -7.56 16.31 -14.32
N LEU A 168 -7.15 16.17 -13.06
CA LEU A 168 -7.73 16.88 -11.90
C LEU A 168 -6.71 17.72 -11.12
N LYS A 169 -5.44 17.72 -11.53
CA LYS A 169 -4.33 18.29 -10.76
C LYS A 169 -4.51 19.78 -10.42
N GLU A 170 -4.96 20.59 -11.38
CA GLU A 170 -5.23 22.02 -11.15
C GLU A 170 -6.44 22.24 -10.21
N GLU A 171 -7.55 21.55 -10.49
CA GLU A 171 -8.81 21.64 -9.73
C GLU A 171 -8.59 21.26 -8.26
N MET A 172 -7.90 20.14 -8.01
CA MET A 172 -7.60 19.67 -6.66
C MET A 172 -6.55 20.50 -5.96
N SER A 173 -5.49 20.96 -6.64
CA SER A 173 -4.49 21.86 -6.04
C SER A 173 -5.12 23.14 -5.49
N ALA A 174 -6.12 23.68 -6.19
CA ALA A 174 -6.89 24.84 -5.73
C ALA A 174 -7.74 24.57 -4.48
N GLN A 175 -8.07 23.31 -4.17
CA GLN A 175 -8.81 22.91 -2.96
C GLN A 175 -7.89 22.53 -1.78
N ILE A 176 -6.60 22.28 -2.00
CA ILE A 176 -5.67 21.88 -0.91
C ILE A 176 -5.69 22.91 0.22
N ALA A 177 -5.38 24.18 -0.06
CA ALA A 177 -5.29 25.22 0.96
C ALA A 177 -6.64 25.48 1.68
N PRO A 178 -7.79 25.68 1.00
CA PRO A 178 -9.10 25.80 1.66
C PRO A 178 -9.44 24.63 2.59
N ILE A 179 -9.03 23.41 2.24
CA ILE A 179 -9.24 22.22 3.04
C ILE A 179 -8.26 22.18 4.22
N THR A 180 -6.95 22.34 4.01
CA THR A 180 -5.94 22.26 5.08
C THR A 180 -6.06 23.41 6.09
N ASP A 181 -6.35 24.63 5.62
CA ASP A 181 -6.62 25.79 6.48
C ASP A 181 -7.86 25.61 7.37
N SER A 182 -8.72 24.63 7.09
CA SER A 182 -9.88 24.29 7.92
C SER A 182 -9.58 23.31 9.06
N PHE A 183 -8.43 22.63 9.06
CA PHE A 183 -8.12 21.56 10.01
C PHE A 183 -7.97 22.10 11.44
N ARG A 184 -8.76 21.62 12.39
CA ARG A 184 -8.70 22.01 13.81
C ARG A 184 -8.83 20.80 14.71
N PHE A 185 -7.93 20.68 15.69
CA PHE A 185 -8.10 19.73 16.78
C PHE A 185 -9.09 20.26 17.83
N SER A 186 -10.02 19.41 18.27
CA SER A 186 -10.89 19.70 19.41
C SER A 186 -10.05 19.78 20.69
N SER A 187 -9.93 20.97 21.28
CA SER A 187 -9.10 21.21 22.47
C SER A 187 -9.64 20.56 23.75
N GLN A 188 -10.90 20.12 23.75
CA GLN A 188 -11.54 19.34 24.80
C GLN A 188 -12.48 18.32 24.13
N GLY A 189 -12.66 17.14 24.75
CA GLY A 189 -13.61 16.15 24.25
C GLY A 189 -14.99 16.32 24.87
N ILE A 190 -15.99 16.65 24.07
CA ILE A 190 -17.42 16.31 24.26
C ILE A 190 -18.21 16.63 22.96
N SER A 191 -19.34 15.94 22.80
CA SER A 191 -20.35 16.07 21.74
C SER A 191 -20.65 17.51 21.27
N TRP A 192 -20.68 17.70 19.95
CA TRP A 192 -21.48 18.76 19.33
C TRP A 192 -22.97 18.39 19.39
N GLY A 193 -23.62 18.73 20.50
CA GLY A 193 -25.07 18.91 20.53
C GLY A 193 -25.49 20.19 19.79
N GLU A 194 -26.74 20.26 19.33
CA GLU A 194 -27.26 21.41 18.59
C GLU A 194 -27.17 22.71 19.39
N VAL A 195 -26.55 23.75 18.83
CA VAL A 195 -26.49 25.07 19.46
C VAL A 195 -27.82 25.80 19.25
N SER A 196 -28.64 25.81 20.30
CA SER A 196 -29.73 26.78 20.45
C SER A 196 -29.79 27.34 21.88
N GLY A 197 -29.66 28.67 22.02
CA GLY A 197 -30.41 29.36 23.10
C GLY A 197 -29.78 29.67 24.47
N GLY A 198 -28.46 29.83 24.61
CA GLY A 198 -27.87 30.73 25.63
C GLY A 198 -27.97 30.39 27.14
N GLY A 199 -27.50 31.33 27.99
CA GLY A 199 -27.59 31.29 29.45
C GLY A 199 -26.27 31.04 30.20
N GLU A 200 -25.80 32.03 30.97
CA GLU A 200 -24.66 31.89 31.89
C GLU A 200 -25.07 31.36 33.27
N SER A 201 -24.26 30.48 33.87
CA SER A 201 -23.70 30.63 35.24
C SER A 201 -22.90 29.39 35.64
N GLY A 202 -21.95 29.54 36.58
CA GLY A 202 -20.93 28.51 36.87
C GLY A 202 -21.10 27.77 38.20
N GLY A 203 -20.32 26.69 38.38
CA GLY A 203 -20.20 25.95 39.64
C GLY A 203 -19.20 24.80 39.56
N SER A 204 -18.16 24.81 40.40
CA SER A 204 -17.15 23.75 40.49
C SER A 204 -17.60 22.57 41.35
N SER A 205 -17.19 21.33 41.02
CA SER A 205 -16.56 20.37 41.97
C SER A 205 -16.29 18.96 41.40
N LYS A 206 -15.30 18.28 42.01
CA LYS A 206 -14.87 16.86 41.84
C LYS A 206 -14.06 16.50 43.13
N PRO A 207 -13.63 15.25 43.41
CA PRO A 207 -14.16 13.91 43.15
C PRO A 207 -14.53 13.14 44.47
N SER A 208 -15.08 11.93 44.34
CA SER A 208 -15.21 10.94 45.44
C SER A 208 -14.89 9.51 44.92
N SER A 209 -14.63 8.53 45.81
CA SER A 209 -14.15 7.20 45.38
C SER A 209 -14.45 6.04 46.33
N SER A 210 -15.12 4.99 45.84
CA SER A 210 -15.19 3.62 46.41
C SER A 210 -15.72 2.65 45.34
N ALA A 211 -15.37 1.36 45.18
CA ALA A 211 -14.62 0.33 45.93
C ALA A 211 -15.47 -0.75 46.64
N ALA A 212 -15.02 -2.02 46.52
CA ALA A 212 -15.50 -3.26 47.18
C ALA A 212 -16.87 -3.86 46.76
N ALA A 213 -17.14 -5.18 46.83
CA ALA A 213 -16.27 -6.38 46.86
C ALA A 213 -17.09 -7.70 46.75
N GLY A 214 -16.42 -8.82 46.42
CA GLY A 214 -16.83 -10.20 46.78
C GLY A 214 -17.45 -11.06 45.65
N GLY A 215 -17.19 -12.38 45.56
CA GLY A 215 -16.17 -13.17 46.28
C GLY A 215 -16.37 -14.71 46.21
N GLY A 216 -15.27 -15.48 46.20
CA GLY A 216 -15.23 -16.97 46.31
C GLY A 216 -15.59 -17.74 45.02
N THR A 217 -15.21 -19.01 44.81
CA THR A 217 -14.29 -19.98 45.47
C THR A 217 -14.15 -21.19 44.49
N ALA A 218 -13.18 -22.11 44.47
CA ALA A 218 -11.80 -22.28 44.94
C ALA A 218 -11.51 -23.82 45.02
N SER A 219 -10.54 -24.35 44.26
CA SER A 219 -9.81 -25.64 44.46
C SER A 219 -8.84 -25.83 43.27
N SER A 220 -7.52 -26.08 43.37
CA SER A 220 -6.71 -27.12 44.09
C SER A 220 -6.94 -28.54 43.52
N SER A 221 -5.94 -29.38 43.20
CA SER A 221 -4.55 -29.62 43.69
C SER A 221 -3.51 -29.76 42.53
N GLN A 222 -2.20 -29.51 42.66
CA GLN A 222 -1.11 -30.38 43.23
C GLN A 222 -1.03 -31.81 42.61
N GLU A 223 0.13 -32.44 42.33
CA GLU A 223 1.50 -32.20 42.87
C GLU A 223 2.68 -32.59 41.92
N THR A 224 3.84 -33.03 42.44
CA THR A 224 5.20 -32.87 41.87
C THR A 224 5.96 -34.13 41.41
N ALA A 225 6.86 -33.94 40.43
CA ALA A 225 8.22 -34.50 40.25
C ALA A 225 8.58 -35.99 40.54
N GLY A 226 9.31 -36.62 39.60
CA GLY A 226 9.99 -37.93 39.76
C GLY A 226 11.01 -38.18 38.64
N ASN A 227 11.96 -39.12 38.82
CA ASN A 227 13.15 -39.28 37.94
C ASN A 227 13.62 -40.75 37.78
N GLN A 228 14.41 -40.99 36.72
CA GLN A 228 15.47 -42.01 36.55
C GLN A 228 15.16 -43.47 36.14
N GLY A 229 15.93 -43.95 35.14
CA GLY A 229 16.27 -45.37 34.86
C GLY A 229 15.33 -46.16 33.92
N GLY A 230 15.80 -47.03 33.02
CA GLY A 230 17.19 -47.33 32.59
C GLY A 230 17.31 -48.67 31.79
N GLY A 231 18.31 -48.78 30.89
CA GLY A 231 18.62 -49.98 30.07
C GLY A 231 18.31 -49.78 28.56
N SER A 232 19.23 -49.96 27.59
CA SER A 232 20.04 -51.14 27.18
C SER A 232 19.29 -52.07 26.19
N HIS A 233 19.82 -52.55 25.06
CA HIS A 233 21.17 -52.55 24.43
C HIS A 233 21.03 -52.27 22.90
N ALA A 234 21.97 -51.64 22.18
CA ALA A 234 23.21 -52.15 21.56
C ALA A 234 23.02 -53.38 20.60
N GLY A 235 23.65 -53.47 19.43
CA GLY A 235 24.68 -52.63 18.78
C GLY A 235 24.61 -52.65 17.22
N ALA A 236 25.42 -51.87 16.49
CA ALA A 236 26.82 -52.16 16.06
C ALA A 236 26.89 -53.05 14.78
N SER A 237 27.88 -52.99 13.88
CA SER A 237 29.05 -52.11 13.59
C SER A 237 29.65 -52.55 12.23
N SER A 238 30.48 -51.85 11.47
CA SER A 238 31.09 -50.48 11.44
C SER A 238 31.41 -50.18 9.94
N SER A 239 32.22 -49.24 9.43
CA SER A 239 33.19 -48.22 9.93
C SER A 239 33.06 -46.95 9.02
N GLY A 240 34.02 -46.14 8.55
CA GLY A 240 35.49 -46.01 8.60
C GLY A 240 36.04 -45.52 7.24
N GLN A 241 37.06 -44.66 7.10
CA GLN A 241 37.84 -43.89 8.09
C GLN A 241 38.71 -42.80 7.39
N SER A 242 38.80 -41.59 7.99
CA SER A 242 39.79 -40.49 7.74
C SER A 242 39.86 -39.82 6.34
N GLY A 243 40.31 -38.56 6.21
CA GLY A 243 40.69 -37.56 7.23
C GLY A 243 41.11 -36.18 6.69
N SER A 244 41.26 -35.23 7.63
CA SER A 244 41.83 -33.85 7.63
C SER A 244 42.81 -33.41 6.49
N THR A 245 42.98 -32.12 6.12
CA THR A 245 43.12 -30.89 6.97
C THR A 245 42.72 -29.52 6.32
N GLN A 246 41.85 -28.76 7.01
CA GLN A 246 41.97 -27.35 7.49
C GLN A 246 42.66 -26.17 6.69
N SER A 247 42.00 -24.98 6.76
CA SER A 247 42.45 -23.58 6.52
C SER A 247 42.74 -23.08 5.08
N GLY A 248 42.49 -21.80 4.72
CA GLY A 248 41.73 -20.74 5.42
C GLY A 248 41.98 -19.28 4.95
N ALA A 249 40.98 -18.39 5.12
CA ALA A 249 40.99 -16.91 5.07
C ALA A 249 41.18 -16.14 3.71
N GLY A 250 40.62 -14.91 3.65
CA GLY A 250 40.91 -13.88 2.63
C GLY A 250 39.68 -13.12 2.09
N GLN A 251 39.64 -11.77 2.16
CA GLN A 251 38.49 -10.94 1.72
C GLN A 251 38.91 -9.50 1.29
N SER A 252 38.13 -8.90 0.37
CA SER A 252 37.95 -7.43 0.14
C SER A 252 38.89 -6.62 -0.78
N SER A 253 38.30 -6.12 -1.89
CA SER A 253 38.20 -4.71 -2.36
C SER A 253 39.41 -3.75 -2.47
N SER A 254 39.58 -3.10 -3.64
CA SER A 254 39.65 -1.62 -3.84
C SER A 254 39.96 -1.19 -5.29
N LYS A 255 39.68 0.09 -5.66
CA LYS A 255 39.90 0.69 -7.00
C LYS A 255 40.22 2.21 -6.92
N PRO A 256 41.20 2.70 -7.72
CA PRO A 256 41.29 4.13 -8.16
C PRO A 256 40.93 4.41 -9.65
N SER A 257 41.25 5.61 -10.19
CA SER A 257 40.68 6.22 -11.44
C SER A 257 41.78 6.80 -12.37
N SER A 258 41.55 7.36 -13.58
CA SER A 258 40.35 7.91 -14.27
C SER A 258 40.39 7.57 -15.81
N ASN A 259 40.21 8.37 -16.88
CA ASN A 259 39.98 9.83 -17.11
C ASN A 259 39.43 10.15 -18.53
N SER A 260 39.06 11.42 -18.75
CA SER A 260 38.85 12.16 -20.03
C SER A 260 37.59 11.85 -20.88
N ALA A 261 37.12 12.88 -21.60
CA ALA A 261 35.87 12.89 -22.37
C ALA A 261 35.96 13.79 -23.62
N GLN A 262 35.05 13.60 -24.59
CA GLN A 262 34.75 14.62 -25.62
C GLN A 262 33.34 14.44 -26.20
N SER A 263 32.71 15.54 -26.62
CA SER A 263 31.36 15.58 -27.22
C SER A 263 31.40 16.03 -28.68
N SER A 264 30.43 15.61 -29.47
CA SER A 264 30.14 16.17 -30.81
C SER A 264 28.64 16.08 -31.11
N THR A 265 28.05 17.11 -31.72
CA THR A 265 26.66 17.11 -32.22
C THR A 265 26.66 17.39 -33.71
N SER A 266 25.81 16.70 -34.48
CA SER A 266 25.44 17.08 -35.85
C SER A 266 24.10 16.44 -36.25
N GLN A 267 23.17 17.26 -36.73
CA GLN A 267 21.98 16.78 -37.44
C GLN A 267 22.19 16.85 -38.94
N SER A 268 21.70 15.85 -39.67
CA SER A 268 20.96 16.05 -40.93
C SER A 268 20.16 14.78 -41.25
N GLY A 269 18.96 14.94 -41.80
CA GLY A 269 18.03 13.83 -42.06
C GLY A 269 18.22 13.16 -43.43
N GLY A 270 17.62 11.98 -43.57
CA GLY A 270 17.55 11.24 -44.83
C GLY A 270 16.65 10.02 -44.71
N ASN A 271 15.35 10.18 -44.93
CA ASN A 271 14.41 9.08 -44.85
C ASN A 271 14.54 8.17 -46.09
N SER A 272 15.09 6.97 -45.89
CA SER A 272 15.04 5.88 -46.87
C SER A 272 15.05 4.55 -46.12
N ALA A 273 13.93 3.81 -46.20
CA ALA A 273 13.72 2.62 -45.40
C ALA A 273 14.60 1.46 -45.88
N SER A 274 15.54 1.02 -45.03
CA SER A 274 16.15 -0.30 -45.14
C SER A 274 15.39 -1.27 -44.25
N SER A 275 14.90 -2.37 -44.84
CA SER A 275 14.04 -3.36 -44.16
C SER A 275 14.84 -4.30 -43.24
N GLY A 276 15.66 -3.75 -42.35
CA GLY A 276 16.58 -4.47 -41.49
C GLY A 276 16.53 -3.99 -40.04
N VAL A 277 16.51 -4.95 -39.11
CA VAL A 277 16.40 -4.69 -37.66
C VAL A 277 17.52 -3.77 -37.17
N THR A 278 17.16 -2.66 -36.51
CA THR A 278 18.12 -1.65 -36.02
C THR A 278 19.04 -2.19 -34.92
N ALA A 279 20.04 -1.41 -34.51
CA ALA A 279 20.87 -1.74 -33.36
C ALA A 279 20.08 -1.67 -32.04
N GLY A 280 19.27 -0.63 -31.84
CA GLY A 280 18.46 -0.47 -30.63
C GLY A 280 17.34 -1.52 -30.54
N GLN A 281 16.67 -1.86 -31.65
CA GLN A 281 15.73 -2.99 -31.72
C GLN A 281 16.37 -4.33 -31.30
N LYS A 282 17.63 -4.60 -31.67
CA LYS A 282 18.37 -5.79 -31.22
C LYS A 282 18.72 -5.73 -29.73
N ASN A 283 19.09 -4.54 -29.24
CA ASN A 283 19.41 -4.32 -27.84
C ASN A 283 18.15 -4.48 -26.96
N ALA A 284 17.03 -3.82 -27.31
CA ALA A 284 15.75 -3.95 -26.64
C ALA A 284 15.26 -5.40 -26.61
N LEU A 285 15.39 -6.14 -27.72
CA LEU A 285 15.12 -7.58 -27.78
C LEU A 285 16.03 -8.41 -26.86
N SER A 286 17.29 -8.03 -26.69
CA SER A 286 18.21 -8.70 -25.77
C SER A 286 17.84 -8.40 -24.30
N THR A 287 17.50 -7.14 -24.00
CA THR A 287 17.06 -6.69 -22.67
C THR A 287 15.73 -7.33 -22.28
N ALA A 288 14.76 -7.40 -23.20
CA ALA A 288 13.48 -8.08 -23.02
C ALA A 288 13.66 -9.55 -22.58
N LYS A 289 14.56 -10.28 -23.25
CA LYS A 289 14.91 -11.66 -22.92
C LYS A 289 15.62 -11.79 -21.57
N SER A 290 16.46 -10.83 -21.20
CA SER A 290 17.09 -10.77 -19.87
C SER A 290 16.04 -10.61 -18.77
N TYR A 291 15.12 -9.66 -18.87
CA TYR A 291 14.03 -9.45 -17.90
C TYR A 291 13.16 -10.70 -17.71
N LEU A 292 12.69 -11.29 -18.80
CA LEU A 292 11.83 -12.49 -18.78
C LEU A 292 12.55 -13.74 -18.26
N SER A 293 13.88 -13.75 -18.21
CA SER A 293 14.66 -14.85 -17.61
C SER A 293 14.64 -14.83 -16.08
N ILE A 294 14.40 -13.66 -15.47
CA ILE A 294 14.37 -13.48 -14.00
C ILE A 294 12.95 -13.23 -13.49
N SER A 295 12.26 -12.19 -13.98
CA SER A 295 10.89 -11.84 -13.58
C SER A 295 9.85 -12.44 -14.53
N ASP A 296 8.57 -12.37 -14.17
CA ASP A 296 7.49 -12.34 -15.16
C ASP A 296 7.14 -10.89 -15.54
N PHE A 297 6.49 -10.75 -16.69
CA PHE A 297 6.02 -9.48 -17.24
C PHE A 297 4.82 -9.73 -18.17
N SER A 298 3.84 -8.83 -18.15
CA SER A 298 2.91 -8.68 -19.26
C SER A 298 3.61 -8.10 -20.49
N HIS A 299 3.02 -8.25 -21.69
CA HIS A 299 3.56 -7.61 -22.90
C HIS A 299 3.68 -6.10 -22.70
N LYS A 300 2.60 -5.47 -22.19
CA LYS A 300 2.52 -4.05 -21.90
C LYS A 300 3.60 -3.59 -20.90
N GLY A 301 3.71 -4.26 -19.75
CA GLY A 301 4.70 -3.93 -18.73
C GLY A 301 6.14 -4.13 -19.21
N LEU A 302 6.40 -5.08 -20.12
CA LEU A 302 7.71 -5.27 -20.72
C LEU A 302 8.06 -4.13 -21.70
N VAL A 303 7.09 -3.59 -22.44
CA VAL A 303 7.28 -2.39 -23.26
C VAL A 303 7.59 -1.19 -22.36
N GLU A 304 6.78 -0.95 -21.33
CA GLU A 304 6.95 0.18 -20.41
C GLU A 304 8.30 0.13 -19.65
N GLN A 305 8.77 -1.07 -19.28
CA GLN A 305 10.11 -1.28 -18.72
C GLN A 305 11.24 -0.97 -19.71
N LEU A 306 11.07 -1.30 -21.00
CA LEU A 306 12.07 -1.00 -22.03
C LEU A 306 12.11 0.50 -22.38
N GLU A 307 10.96 1.17 -22.37
CA GLU A 307 10.90 2.64 -22.48
C GLU A 307 11.61 3.32 -21.29
N TYR A 308 11.45 2.79 -20.07
CA TYR A 308 12.16 3.27 -18.89
C TYR A 308 13.69 3.07 -18.99
N GLU A 309 14.16 1.96 -19.57
CA GLU A 309 15.58 1.73 -19.90
C GLU A 309 16.09 2.63 -21.06
N GLY A 310 15.25 3.50 -21.62
CA GLY A 310 15.63 4.52 -22.61
C GLY A 310 15.58 4.07 -24.07
N PHE A 311 14.94 2.94 -24.38
CA PHE A 311 14.61 2.57 -25.76
C PHE A 311 13.46 3.44 -26.30
N SER A 312 13.40 3.68 -27.62
CA SER A 312 12.21 4.32 -28.19
C SER A 312 11.01 3.37 -28.11
N HIS A 313 9.78 3.91 -28.19
CA HIS A 313 8.55 3.13 -28.20
C HIS A 313 8.59 2.00 -29.26
N GLU A 314 9.07 2.31 -30.46
CA GLU A 314 9.19 1.36 -31.56
C GLU A 314 10.25 0.28 -31.32
N GLU A 315 11.28 0.58 -30.53
CA GLU A 315 12.32 -0.39 -30.14
C GLU A 315 11.87 -1.25 -28.96
N ALA A 316 11.16 -0.67 -27.99
CA ALA A 316 10.54 -1.35 -26.86
C ALA A 316 9.45 -2.34 -27.31
N VAL A 317 8.50 -1.90 -28.15
CA VAL A 317 7.47 -2.75 -28.77
C VAL A 317 8.11 -3.85 -29.61
N TYR A 318 9.11 -3.52 -30.45
CA TYR A 318 9.85 -4.55 -31.20
C TYR A 318 10.50 -5.58 -30.27
N GLY A 319 11.12 -5.13 -29.16
CA GLY A 319 11.74 -5.99 -28.16
C GLY A 319 10.76 -6.96 -27.51
N ALA A 320 9.58 -6.48 -27.11
CA ALA A 320 8.51 -7.30 -26.54
C ALA A 320 7.90 -8.27 -27.58
N ASP A 321 7.59 -7.81 -28.79
CA ASP A 321 7.01 -8.66 -29.85
C ASP A 321 7.93 -9.82 -30.25
N HIS A 322 9.23 -9.56 -30.37
CA HIS A 322 10.20 -10.53 -30.88
C HIS A 322 10.90 -11.35 -29.78
N CYS A 323 10.58 -11.12 -28.50
CA CYS A 323 11.22 -11.85 -27.40
C CYS A 323 10.93 -13.36 -27.40
N GLY A 324 9.80 -13.77 -27.99
CA GLY A 324 9.34 -15.17 -28.03
C GLY A 324 8.61 -15.62 -26.76
N ALA A 325 8.13 -14.68 -25.94
CA ALA A 325 7.34 -15.01 -24.74
C ALA A 325 5.99 -15.66 -25.11
N ASN A 326 5.60 -16.66 -24.32
CA ASN A 326 4.22 -17.09 -24.22
C ASN A 326 3.55 -16.29 -23.10
N TRP A 327 2.71 -15.31 -23.44
CA TRP A 327 2.10 -14.40 -22.46
C TRP A 327 1.15 -15.10 -21.47
N ASN A 328 0.51 -16.21 -21.88
CA ASN A 328 -0.25 -17.06 -20.95
C ASN A 328 0.67 -17.78 -19.94
N ALA A 329 1.91 -18.12 -20.34
CA ALA A 329 2.91 -18.68 -19.43
C ALA A 329 3.53 -17.62 -18.50
N GLN A 330 3.64 -16.36 -18.96
CA GLN A 330 4.05 -15.24 -18.09
C GLN A 330 2.97 -14.91 -17.06
N ALA A 331 1.70 -14.78 -17.46
CA ALA A 331 0.59 -14.58 -16.53
C ALA A 331 0.47 -15.74 -15.51
N LEU A 332 0.81 -16.97 -15.92
CA LEU A 332 0.90 -18.14 -15.04
C LEU A 332 2.11 -18.10 -14.09
N LYS A 333 3.21 -17.44 -14.47
CA LYS A 333 4.36 -17.20 -13.58
C LYS A 333 3.98 -16.12 -12.56
N GLY A 334 3.46 -14.97 -12.98
CA GLY A 334 2.96 -13.91 -12.09
C GLY A 334 1.89 -14.38 -11.11
N ALA A 335 0.93 -15.19 -11.60
CA ALA A 335 -0.07 -15.82 -10.75
C ALA A 335 0.53 -16.67 -9.60
N LYS A 336 1.74 -17.21 -9.77
CA LYS A 336 2.47 -17.91 -8.71
C LYS A 336 3.31 -16.96 -7.87
N SER A 337 4.02 -16.02 -8.49
CA SER A 337 4.77 -14.94 -7.82
C SER A 337 3.92 -14.27 -6.72
N TYR A 338 2.68 -13.89 -7.01
CA TYR A 338 1.76 -13.33 -6.03
C TYR A 338 1.36 -14.30 -4.91
N LEU A 339 1.08 -15.56 -5.22
CA LEU A 339 0.61 -16.56 -4.26
C LEU A 339 1.71 -17.11 -3.34
N GLU A 340 2.98 -16.80 -3.62
CA GLU A 340 4.11 -17.02 -2.71
C GLU A 340 4.19 -15.95 -1.60
N VAL A 341 3.66 -14.73 -1.83
CA VAL A 341 3.77 -13.59 -0.90
C VAL A 341 2.45 -13.14 -0.27
N ALA A 342 1.30 -13.37 -0.92
CA ALA A 342 -0.01 -12.92 -0.45
C ALA A 342 -1.13 -13.90 -0.82
N ALA A 343 -2.25 -13.81 -0.10
CA ALA A 343 -3.43 -14.64 -0.34
C ALA A 343 -4.42 -13.94 -1.28
N PHE A 344 -4.92 -14.67 -2.29
CA PHE A 344 -5.88 -14.14 -3.25
C PHE A 344 -7.03 -15.12 -3.53
N SER A 345 -8.22 -14.57 -3.80
CA SER A 345 -9.26 -15.31 -4.52
C SER A 345 -8.87 -15.48 -5.99
N GLN A 346 -9.43 -16.47 -6.69
CA GLN A 346 -9.18 -16.66 -8.13
C GLN A 346 -9.53 -15.39 -8.94
N LYS A 347 -10.63 -14.72 -8.55
CA LYS A 347 -11.09 -13.49 -9.17
C LYS A 347 -10.14 -12.33 -8.86
N GLY A 348 -9.73 -12.16 -7.61
CA GLY A 348 -8.80 -11.13 -7.18
C GLY A 348 -7.43 -11.25 -7.87
N LEU A 349 -6.90 -12.47 -7.97
CA LEU A 349 -5.65 -12.74 -8.69
C LEU A 349 -5.76 -12.42 -10.18
N ALA A 350 -6.89 -12.77 -10.83
CA ALA A 350 -7.15 -12.39 -12.22
C ALA A 350 -7.34 -10.87 -12.40
N GLN A 351 -7.81 -10.15 -11.37
CA GLN A 351 -7.91 -8.68 -11.40
C GLN A 351 -6.53 -8.02 -11.21
N GLN A 352 -5.69 -8.55 -10.32
CA GLN A 352 -4.30 -8.07 -10.13
C GLN A 352 -3.49 -8.22 -11.42
N LEU A 353 -3.53 -9.38 -12.06
CA LEU A 353 -2.83 -9.59 -13.33
C LEU A 353 -3.35 -8.67 -14.46
N GLN A 354 -4.64 -8.32 -14.47
CA GLN A 354 -5.17 -7.32 -15.40
C GLN A 354 -4.65 -5.90 -15.11
N TYR A 355 -4.45 -5.55 -13.84
CA TYR A 355 -3.82 -4.29 -13.44
C TYR A 355 -2.36 -4.24 -13.90
N ASP A 356 -1.61 -5.35 -13.74
CA ASP A 356 -0.22 -5.51 -14.21
C ASP A 356 -0.08 -5.55 -15.76
N GLY A 357 -1.15 -5.26 -16.50
CA GLY A 357 -1.16 -5.13 -17.95
C GLY A 357 -1.31 -6.43 -18.74
N TYR A 358 -1.55 -7.58 -18.09
CA TYR A 358 -1.94 -8.79 -18.81
C TYR A 358 -3.37 -8.64 -19.38
N THR A 359 -3.65 -9.21 -20.55
CA THR A 359 -5.03 -9.18 -21.09
C THR A 359 -5.98 -9.97 -20.18
N GLY A 360 -7.28 -9.66 -20.22
CA GLY A 360 -8.27 -10.38 -19.40
C GLY A 360 -8.26 -11.90 -19.62
N GLU A 361 -7.96 -12.37 -20.84
CA GLU A 361 -7.78 -13.79 -21.15
C GLU A 361 -6.49 -14.37 -20.56
N GLN A 362 -5.36 -13.66 -20.66
CA GLN A 362 -4.08 -14.06 -20.07
C GLN A 362 -4.16 -14.13 -18.55
N ALA A 363 -4.75 -13.12 -17.91
CA ALA A 363 -4.95 -13.04 -16.47
C ALA A 363 -5.89 -14.12 -15.94
N ALA A 364 -7.02 -14.36 -16.62
CA ALA A 364 -7.93 -15.46 -16.29
C ALA A 364 -7.25 -16.83 -16.47
N TYR A 365 -6.44 -17.00 -17.52
CA TYR A 365 -5.64 -18.21 -17.72
C TYR A 365 -4.61 -18.40 -16.59
N GLY A 366 -3.84 -17.37 -16.25
CA GLY A 366 -2.83 -17.41 -15.19
C GLY A 366 -3.44 -17.79 -13.84
N ALA A 367 -4.50 -17.09 -13.43
CA ALA A 367 -5.21 -17.39 -12.20
C ALA A 367 -5.85 -18.80 -12.20
N ALA A 368 -6.44 -19.24 -13.32
CA ALA A 368 -7.05 -20.58 -13.39
C ALA A 368 -6.03 -21.74 -13.40
N ASN A 369 -4.82 -21.53 -13.94
CA ASN A 369 -3.83 -22.60 -14.13
C ASN A 369 -2.69 -22.57 -13.09
N CYS A 370 -2.67 -21.62 -12.16
CA CYS A 370 -1.62 -21.51 -11.13
C CYS A 370 -1.50 -22.74 -10.22
N GLY A 371 -2.57 -23.54 -10.07
CA GLY A 371 -2.62 -24.72 -9.22
C GLY A 371 -3.01 -24.44 -7.76
N ALA A 372 -3.53 -23.25 -7.46
CA ALA A 372 -3.93 -22.85 -6.12
C ALA A 372 -5.14 -23.64 -5.59
N ASN A 373 -5.10 -23.98 -4.31
CA ASN A 373 -6.27 -24.42 -3.56
C ASN A 373 -7.00 -23.19 -3.00
N TRP A 374 -8.12 -22.79 -3.63
CA TRP A 374 -8.84 -21.57 -3.26
C TRP A 374 -9.42 -21.59 -1.84
N ASN A 375 -9.72 -22.76 -1.28
CA ASN A 375 -10.13 -22.91 0.12
C ASN A 375 -8.95 -22.63 1.08
N GLU A 376 -7.74 -23.05 0.71
CA GLU A 376 -6.52 -22.73 1.47
C GLU A 376 -6.17 -21.24 1.36
N GLN A 377 -6.36 -20.62 0.19
CA GLN A 377 -6.16 -19.18 0.03
C GLN A 377 -7.20 -18.35 0.82
N ALA A 378 -8.46 -18.80 0.89
CA ALA A 378 -9.45 -18.19 1.75
C ALA A 378 -9.07 -18.29 3.24
N ALA A 379 -8.55 -19.44 3.68
CA ALA A 379 -8.06 -19.64 5.04
C ALA A 379 -6.82 -18.77 5.36
N LYS A 380 -5.93 -18.57 4.37
CA LYS A 380 -4.79 -17.65 4.49
C LYS A 380 -5.25 -16.19 4.63
N SER A 381 -6.12 -15.69 3.75
CA SER A 381 -6.66 -14.32 3.87
C SER A 381 -7.41 -14.11 5.19
N ALA A 382 -8.29 -15.06 5.56
CA ALA A 382 -9.01 -15.03 6.84
C ALA A 382 -8.05 -14.92 8.05
N LYS A 383 -6.97 -15.72 8.07
CA LYS A 383 -5.96 -15.68 9.13
C LYS A 383 -5.19 -14.35 9.13
N SER A 384 -4.78 -13.84 7.98
CA SER A 384 -4.08 -12.54 7.88
C SER A 384 -4.93 -11.37 8.38
N TYR A 385 -6.25 -11.39 8.16
CA TYR A 385 -7.15 -10.40 8.76
C TYR A 385 -7.22 -10.49 10.29
N LEU A 386 -7.27 -11.70 10.85
CA LEU A 386 -7.31 -11.92 12.30
C LEU A 386 -5.97 -11.66 13.00
N GLU A 387 -4.86 -11.63 12.25
CA GLU A 387 -3.55 -11.20 12.76
C GLU A 387 -3.42 -9.68 12.90
N ILE A 388 -4.28 -8.89 12.22
CA ILE A 388 -4.22 -7.41 12.23
C ILE A 388 -5.45 -6.73 12.84
N SER A 389 -6.60 -7.41 12.95
CA SER A 389 -7.84 -6.84 13.49
C SER A 389 -8.81 -7.90 14.02
N SER A 390 -9.75 -7.51 14.88
CA SER A 390 -10.81 -8.38 15.36
C SER A 390 -12.03 -8.31 14.44
N TYR A 391 -12.41 -9.43 13.82
CA TYR A 391 -13.62 -9.55 13.02
C TYR A 391 -14.70 -10.36 13.70
N SER A 392 -15.97 -10.04 13.41
CA SER A 392 -17.06 -10.99 13.60
C SER A 392 -17.04 -12.05 12.49
N ARG A 393 -17.48 -13.27 12.79
CA ARG A 393 -17.54 -14.39 11.83
C ARG A 393 -18.21 -14.00 10.51
N GLN A 394 -19.37 -13.34 10.58
CA GLN A 394 -20.10 -12.91 9.39
C GLN A 394 -19.37 -11.78 8.64
N GLY A 395 -18.82 -10.79 9.37
CA GLY A 395 -18.07 -9.69 8.76
C GLY A 395 -16.85 -10.17 7.97
N LEU A 396 -16.13 -11.20 8.45
CA LEU A 396 -15.01 -11.76 7.72
C LEU A 396 -15.45 -12.59 6.51
N ILE A 397 -16.58 -13.30 6.59
CA ILE A 397 -17.17 -13.99 5.43
C ILE A 397 -17.50 -12.98 4.33
N ASP A 398 -18.17 -11.87 4.68
CA ASP A 398 -18.58 -10.85 3.71
C ASP A 398 -17.38 -10.06 3.15
N GLN A 399 -16.30 -9.86 3.94
CA GLN A 399 -15.03 -9.31 3.45
C GLN A 399 -14.36 -10.21 2.40
N LEU A 400 -14.28 -11.52 2.64
CA LEU A 400 -13.71 -12.46 1.66
C LEU A 400 -14.57 -12.56 0.39
N LYS A 401 -15.90 -12.44 0.51
CA LYS A 401 -16.81 -12.36 -0.65
C LYS A 401 -16.62 -11.07 -1.44
N TYR A 402 -16.34 -9.94 -0.78
CA TYR A 402 -15.96 -8.69 -1.45
C TYR A 402 -14.65 -8.85 -2.24
N GLU A 403 -13.65 -9.53 -1.65
CA GLU A 403 -12.40 -9.95 -2.32
C GLU A 403 -12.60 -10.99 -3.44
N GLY A 404 -13.82 -11.49 -3.65
CA GLY A 404 -14.15 -12.38 -4.76
C GLY A 404 -13.98 -13.87 -4.50
N PHE A 405 -13.82 -14.29 -3.25
CA PHE A 405 -14.04 -15.70 -2.88
C PHE A 405 -15.54 -16.04 -3.02
N THR A 406 -15.87 -17.31 -3.27
CA THR A 406 -17.27 -17.77 -3.20
C THR A 406 -17.77 -17.83 -1.75
N GLU A 407 -19.08 -17.96 -1.54
CA GLU A 407 -19.66 -18.14 -0.19
C GLU A 407 -19.03 -19.35 0.52
N GLU A 408 -18.87 -20.46 -0.19
CA GLU A 408 -18.30 -21.70 0.34
C GLU A 408 -16.82 -21.55 0.68
N GLN A 409 -16.06 -20.84 -0.15
CA GLN A 409 -14.65 -20.53 0.09
C GLN A 409 -14.47 -19.60 1.30
N ALA A 410 -15.27 -18.53 1.38
CA ALA A 410 -15.26 -17.59 2.50
C ALA A 410 -15.64 -18.28 3.82
N VAL A 411 -16.74 -19.05 3.83
CA VAL A 411 -17.16 -19.85 4.99
C VAL A 411 -16.09 -20.87 5.40
N TYR A 412 -15.45 -21.55 4.43
CA TYR A 412 -14.33 -22.45 4.72
C TYR A 412 -13.16 -21.69 5.36
N GLY A 413 -12.76 -20.56 4.78
CA GLY A 413 -11.61 -19.77 5.25
C GLY A 413 -11.78 -19.28 6.69
N VAL A 414 -12.97 -18.76 7.01
CA VAL A 414 -13.30 -18.27 8.36
C VAL A 414 -13.37 -19.41 9.38
N ASN A 415 -13.99 -20.54 9.03
CA ASN A 415 -13.96 -21.74 9.87
C ASN A 415 -12.52 -22.22 10.14
N ALA A 416 -11.67 -22.26 9.10
CA ALA A 416 -10.29 -22.71 9.20
C ALA A 416 -9.39 -21.74 9.97
N ALA A 417 -9.75 -20.46 10.03
CA ALA A 417 -9.09 -19.45 10.87
C ALA A 417 -9.61 -19.43 12.32
N GLY A 418 -10.66 -20.19 12.64
CA GLY A 418 -11.15 -20.42 14.00
C GLY A 418 -12.38 -19.62 14.44
N LEU A 419 -13.23 -19.17 13.51
CA LEU A 419 -14.45 -18.39 13.77
C LEU A 419 -15.77 -19.05 13.34
#